data_AF-A0A0Q9D2J7-F1
#
_entry.id   AF-A0A0Q9D2J7-F1
#
_cell.length_a   1.000
_cell.length_b   1.000
_cell.length_c   1.000
_cell.angle_alpha   90.00
_cell.angle_beta   90.00
_cell.angle_gamma   90.00
#
_symmetry.space_group_name_H-M   'P 1'
#
loop_
_entity.id
_entity.type
_entity.pdbx_description
1 polymer ?
#
loop_
_entity_poly.entity_id
_entity_poly.type
_entity_poly.pdbx_seq_one_letter_code
_entity_poly.pdbx_strand_id
1 'polypeptide(L)'
;MKTTPTAPRTEEEITPSAPVPARTERRVNTTQPQPQPGSGPEDLSEPEPLLPHERDESVDMTHGKPDVQLEQAYRDVKRGLLDTDRGPPADKAYQKQK
;
A
#
# COMPACT_ATOMS: atom_id res chain seq x y z
N MET A 1 -68.50 -7.35 15.75
CA MET A 1 -67.10 -7.84 15.75
C MET A 1 -66.24 -6.70 15.22
N LYS A 2 -65.35 -6.14 16.05
CA LYS A 2 -64.52 -4.98 15.69
C LYS A 2 -63.21 -5.49 15.07
N THR A 3 -62.91 -5.12 13.84
CA THR A 3 -61.58 -5.28 13.25
C THR A 3 -60.84 -3.96 13.35
N THR A 4 -59.73 -3.96 14.10
CA THR A 4 -58.84 -2.81 14.22
C THR A 4 -57.93 -2.77 12.99
N PRO A 5 -57.87 -1.67 12.21
CA PRO A 5 -56.83 -1.52 11.20
C PRO A 5 -55.52 -1.16 11.89
N THR A 6 -54.51 -2.01 11.73
CA THR A 6 -53.11 -1.74 12.11
C THR A 6 -52.61 -0.52 11.34
N ALA A 7 -52.15 0.50 12.07
CA ALA A 7 -51.58 1.71 11.49
C ALA A 7 -50.31 1.40 10.68
N PRO A 8 -50.04 2.11 9.56
CA PRO A 8 -48.78 1.95 8.85
C PRO A 8 -47.63 2.50 9.69
N ARG A 9 -46.55 1.73 9.76
CA ARG A 9 -45.27 2.12 10.38
C ARG A 9 -44.74 3.35 9.64
N THR A 10 -44.63 4.47 10.35
CA THR A 10 -43.93 5.66 9.86
C THR A 10 -42.49 5.27 9.56
N GLU A 11 -42.14 5.24 8.28
CA GLU A 11 -40.76 5.19 7.82
C GLU A 11 -40.17 6.56 8.16
N GLU A 12 -39.45 6.66 9.27
CA GLU A 12 -38.61 7.82 9.51
C GLU A 12 -37.63 7.92 8.34
N GLU A 13 -37.77 9.00 7.59
CA GLU A 13 -36.95 9.36 6.46
C GLU A 13 -35.51 9.49 6.97
N ILE A 14 -34.71 8.44 6.78
CA ILE A 14 -33.27 8.45 7.07
C ILE A 14 -32.64 9.37 6.02
N THR A 15 -32.79 10.68 6.22
CA THR A 15 -32.10 11.68 5.42
C THR A 15 -30.62 11.57 5.79
N PRO A 16 -29.75 11.19 4.83
CA PRO A 16 -28.33 11.16 5.11
C PRO A 16 -27.90 12.57 5.47
N SER A 17 -27.28 12.72 6.64
CA SER A 17 -26.83 14.02 7.17
C SER A 17 -25.79 14.73 6.28
N ALA A 18 -25.31 14.08 5.22
CA ALA A 18 -24.41 14.64 4.23
C ALA A 18 -24.96 14.39 2.83
N PRO A 19 -24.85 15.36 1.89
CA PRO A 19 -25.25 15.15 0.51
C PRO A 19 -24.35 14.05 -0.10
N VAL A 20 -24.92 12.87 -0.34
CA VAL A 20 -24.28 11.87 -1.17
C VAL A 20 -24.28 12.43 -2.59
N PRO A 21 -23.12 12.67 -3.23
CA PRO A 21 -23.11 13.18 -4.59
C PRO A 21 -23.85 12.17 -5.47
N ALA A 22 -24.88 12.65 -6.17
CA ALA A 22 -25.58 11.84 -7.15
C ALA A 22 -24.56 11.36 -8.17
N ARG A 23 -24.38 10.04 -8.26
CA ARG A 23 -23.47 9.41 -9.22
C ARG A 23 -23.99 9.66 -10.63
N THR A 24 -23.49 10.70 -11.29
CA THR A 24 -23.93 11.11 -12.62
C THR A 24 -23.52 10.12 -13.71
N GLU A 25 -22.45 9.34 -13.50
CA GLU A 25 -21.99 8.40 -14.53
C GLU A 25 -21.47 7.08 -13.97
N ARG A 26 -21.85 5.98 -14.65
CA ARG A 26 -21.26 4.66 -14.45
C ARG A 26 -21.01 4.02 -15.81
N ARG A 27 -19.80 4.23 -16.34
CA ARG A 27 -18.85 3.24 -16.89
C ARG A 27 -17.85 3.99 -17.77
N VAL A 28 -16.57 3.84 -17.44
CA VAL A 28 -15.50 4.10 -18.41
C VAL A 28 -15.77 3.24 -19.65
N ASN A 29 -15.74 3.85 -20.83
CA ASN A 29 -15.88 3.12 -22.08
C ASN A 29 -14.55 2.38 -22.35
N THR A 30 -14.53 1.08 -22.10
CA THR A 30 -13.33 0.23 -22.32
C THR A 30 -13.14 -0.18 -23.77
N THR A 31 -14.01 0.28 -24.68
CA THR A 31 -13.91 -0.01 -26.12
C THR A 31 -12.91 0.93 -26.80
N GLN A 32 -12.61 2.07 -26.19
CA GLN A 32 -11.58 2.99 -26.67
C GLN A 32 -10.26 2.73 -25.94
N PRO A 33 -9.12 2.67 -26.67
CA PRO A 33 -7.83 2.60 -26.04
C PRO A 33 -7.60 3.88 -25.24
N GLN A 34 -7.51 3.75 -23.92
CA GLN A 34 -7.13 4.87 -23.06
C GLN A 34 -5.63 5.11 -23.24
N PRO A 35 -5.17 6.36 -23.41
CA PRO A 35 -3.74 6.65 -23.40
C PRO A 35 -3.15 6.18 -22.07
N GLN A 36 -2.23 5.22 -22.14
CA GLN A 36 -1.50 4.72 -20.98
C GLN A 36 -0.52 5.82 -20.54
N PRO A 37 -0.53 6.27 -19.27
CA PRO A 37 0.50 7.17 -18.76
C PRO A 37 1.85 6.45 -18.86
N GLY A 38 2.75 6.95 -19.70
CA GLY A 38 4.03 6.29 -20.03
C GLY A 38 4.30 6.11 -21.53
N SER A 39 3.35 6.45 -22.40
CA SER A 39 3.48 6.40 -23.88
C SER A 39 4.38 7.52 -24.44
N GLY A 40 5.58 7.71 -23.86
CA GLY A 40 6.66 8.46 -24.49
C GLY A 40 7.26 7.65 -25.64
N PRO A 41 8.29 8.16 -26.36
CA PRO A 41 9.04 7.32 -27.29
C PRO A 41 9.53 6.08 -26.54
N GLU A 42 9.04 4.91 -26.93
CA GLU A 42 9.42 3.64 -26.32
C GLU A 42 10.93 3.48 -26.50
N ASP A 43 11.66 3.52 -25.39
CA ASP A 43 13.03 3.05 -25.38
C ASP A 43 12.96 1.52 -25.54
N LEU A 44 12.96 1.05 -26.79
CA LEU A 44 12.89 -0.37 -27.16
C LEU A 44 14.11 -1.18 -26.67
N SER A 45 15.07 -0.53 -26.00
CA SER A 45 16.20 -1.19 -25.36
C SER A 45 15.90 -1.70 -23.95
N GLU A 46 14.83 -1.22 -23.31
CA GLU A 46 14.37 -1.70 -22.00
C GLU A 46 13.34 -2.84 -22.13
N PRO A 47 13.34 -3.81 -21.21
CA PRO A 47 12.35 -4.88 -21.20
C PRO A 47 10.93 -4.31 -21.03
N GLU A 48 9.96 -4.92 -21.71
CA GLU A 48 8.56 -4.52 -21.60
C GLU A 48 8.08 -4.60 -20.14
N PRO A 49 7.23 -3.65 -19.70
CA PRO A 49 6.70 -3.65 -18.35
C PRO A 49 5.83 -4.89 -18.10
N LEU A 50 6.18 -5.65 -17.07
CA LEU A 50 5.49 -6.87 -16.66
C LEU A 50 4.00 -6.62 -16.37
N LEU A 51 3.14 -7.56 -16.77
CA LEU A 51 1.72 -7.54 -16.41
C LEU A 51 1.55 -7.65 -14.89
N PRO A 52 0.44 -7.18 -14.29
CA PRO A 52 0.27 -7.20 -12.83
C PRO A 52 0.51 -8.56 -12.18
N HIS A 53 0.03 -9.64 -12.81
CA HIS A 53 0.22 -11.01 -12.31
C HIS A 53 1.64 -11.54 -12.53
N GLU A 54 2.32 -11.12 -13.60
CA GLU A 54 3.73 -11.47 -13.83
C GLU A 54 4.65 -10.72 -12.84
N ARG A 55 4.33 -9.46 -12.57
CA ARG A 55 5.00 -8.63 -11.59
C ARG A 55 4.86 -9.21 -10.19
N ASP A 56 3.68 -9.71 -9.85
CA ASP A 56 3.43 -10.31 -8.53
C ASP A 56 4.15 -11.67 -8.38
N GLU A 57 4.43 -12.39 -9.48
CA GLU A 57 5.21 -13.64 -9.49
C GLU A 57 6.73 -13.40 -9.60
N SER A 58 7.15 -12.21 -10.01
CA SER A 58 8.56 -11.90 -10.21
C SER A 58 9.30 -11.62 -8.90
N VAL A 59 10.47 -12.26 -8.76
CA VAL A 59 11.31 -12.22 -7.55
C VAL A 59 12.23 -11.00 -7.47
N ASP A 60 12.40 -10.30 -8.58
CA ASP A 60 13.50 -9.35 -8.74
C ASP A 60 13.00 -7.88 -8.81
N MET A 61 11.69 -7.59 -8.75
CA MET A 61 11.14 -6.23 -8.91
C MET A 61 11.72 -5.13 -8.01
N THR A 62 12.26 -5.50 -6.86
CA THR A 62 12.94 -4.59 -5.94
C THR A 62 14.45 -4.54 -6.17
N HIS A 63 14.89 -4.51 -7.44
CA HIS A 63 16.29 -4.18 -7.73
C HIS A 63 16.60 -2.77 -7.22
N GLY A 64 17.43 -2.69 -6.20
CA GLY A 64 17.91 -1.45 -5.61
C GLY A 64 19.25 -1.68 -4.98
N LYS A 65 20.04 -0.62 -4.84
CA LYS A 65 21.23 -0.68 -3.98
C LYS A 65 20.72 -0.86 -2.54
N PRO A 66 21.05 -1.96 -1.84
CA PRO A 66 20.69 -2.07 -0.44
C PRO A 66 21.30 -0.89 0.33
N ASP A 67 20.57 -0.41 1.34
CA ASP A 67 21.11 0.61 2.23
C ASP A 67 22.40 0.07 2.87
N VAL A 68 23.44 0.90 2.89
CA VAL A 68 24.73 0.59 3.51
C VAL A 68 24.55 0.16 4.98
N GLN A 69 23.56 0.74 5.68
CA GLN A 69 23.22 0.34 7.05
C GLN A 69 22.65 -1.08 7.12
N LEU A 70 21.84 -1.46 6.13
CA LEU A 70 21.22 -2.78 6.06
C LEU A 70 22.27 -3.87 5.75
N GLU A 71 23.23 -3.56 4.87
CA GLU A 71 24.37 -4.46 4.62
C GLU A 71 25.20 -4.71 5.88
N GLN A 72 25.45 -3.67 6.67
CA GLN A 72 26.21 -3.79 7.91
C GLN A 72 25.45 -4.62 8.95
N ALA A 73 24.16 -4.34 9.15
CA ALA A 73 23.32 -5.12 10.04
C ALA A 73 23.29 -6.61 9.65
N TYR A 74 23.20 -6.93 8.36
CA TYR A 74 23.27 -8.30 7.87
C TYR A 74 24.60 -8.99 8.24
N ARG A 75 25.73 -8.29 8.07
CA ARG A 75 27.06 -8.80 8.45
C ARG A 75 27.18 -9.02 9.94
N ASP A 76 26.60 -8.14 10.75
CA ASP A 76 26.62 -8.22 12.21
C ASP A 76 25.82 -9.43 12.71
N VAL A 77 24.60 -9.61 12.20
CA VAL A 77 23.76 -10.79 12.50
C VAL A 77 24.45 -12.08 12.08
N LYS A 78 25.07 -12.12 10.89
CA LYS A 78 25.86 -13.29 10.45
C LYS A 78 27.03 -13.62 11.38
N ARG A 79 27.62 -12.63 12.03
CA ARG A 79 28.70 -12.81 13.01
C ARG A 79 28.18 -13.19 14.40
N GLY A 80 26.86 -13.26 14.59
CA GLY A 80 26.24 -13.53 15.89
C GLY A 80 26.27 -12.34 16.84
N LEU A 81 26.49 -11.12 16.33
CA LEU A 81 26.60 -9.92 17.13
C LEU A 81 25.19 -9.35 17.37
N LEU A 82 24.81 -9.22 18.65
CA LEU A 82 23.52 -8.68 19.09
C LEU A 82 23.68 -7.20 19.47
N ASP A 83 22.66 -6.37 19.21
CA ASP A 83 22.62 -4.95 19.59
C ASP A 83 23.77 -4.08 19.04
N THR A 84 24.13 -4.24 17.76
CA THR A 84 25.18 -3.42 17.12
C THR A 84 24.79 -1.96 16.87
N ASP A 85 23.49 -1.67 16.88
CA ASP A 85 22.93 -0.32 16.83
C ASP A 85 23.22 0.49 18.10
N ARG A 86 23.46 -0.19 19.23
CA ARG A 86 23.71 0.43 20.54
C ARG A 86 25.16 0.82 20.80
N GLY A 87 26.09 0.57 19.88
CA GLY A 87 27.54 0.67 20.05
C GLY A 87 28.03 1.74 21.05
N PRO A 88 28.29 3.01 20.64
CA PRO A 88 28.86 4.01 21.53
C PRO A 88 27.99 4.38 22.77
N PRO A 89 26.65 4.44 22.68
CA PRO A 89 25.80 4.66 23.85
C PRO A 89 25.90 3.57 24.93
N ALA A 90 25.96 2.29 24.55
CA ALA A 90 26.08 1.18 25.49
C ALA A 90 27.45 1.19 26.21
N ASP A 91 28.54 1.43 25.47
CA ASP A 91 29.88 1.57 26.04
C ASP A 91 29.95 2.73 27.05
N LYS A 92 29.35 3.88 26.71
CA LYS A 92 29.28 5.03 27.61
C LYS A 92 28.46 4.76 28.87
N ALA A 93 27.40 3.95 28.77
CA ALA A 93 26.60 3.55 29.93
C ALA A 93 27.39 2.60 30.84
N TYR A 94 28.09 1.61 30.25
CA TYR A 94 28.94 0.67 30.99
C TYR A 94 30.08 1.39 31.74
N GLN A 95 30.76 2.33 31.09
CA GLN A 95 31.81 3.16 31.69
C GLN A 95 31.33 4.00 32.89
N LYS A 96 30.05 4.39 32.92
CA LYS A 96 29.45 5.16 34.03
C LYS A 96 28.98 4.29 35.20
N GLN A 97 28.86 2.98 34.99
CA GLN A 97 28.45 2.02 36.03
C GLN A 97 29.64 1.36 36.73
N LYS A 98 30.86 1.49 36.18
CA LYS A 98 32.11 1.16 36.86
C LYS A 98 32.62 2.33 37.69
#